data_AF-A0A432YK23-F1
#
_entry.id   AF-A0A432YK23-F1
#
_cell.length_a   1.000
_cell.length_b   1.000
_cell.length_c   1.000
_cell.angle_alpha   90.00
_cell.angle_beta   90.00
_cell.angle_gamma   90.00
#
_symmetry.space_group_name_H-M   'P 1'
#
loop_
_entity.id
_entity.type
_entity.pdbx_description
1 polymer ?
#
loop_
_entity_poly.entity_id
_entity_poly.type
_entity_poly.pdbx_seq_one_letter_code
_entity_poly.pdbx_strand_id
1 'polypeptide(L)'
;MSDRRKQNASALLDNHFGDSGADAERPFNAELSALLDDEQARATWQRYALVGHVMRGDAQTNQQLDISARVAAQISQESVIVKPSVQQGGAMARAASRWLKPAGSIAIAASVAVVAVLSVQQPVVETEQATPSVTSPALITNPFGGRNPVSYNTMVETQAPSEAEIAQQRQLLQSYMLDHQRQLQLSLQADKEQQQQESSTVEKLNEQND
;
A
#
# COMPACT_ATOMS: atom_id res chain seq x y z
N MET A 1 17.31 -10.94 -28.42
CA MET A 1 16.22 -10.99 -27.41
C MET A 1 14.85 -11.13 -28.12
N SER A 2 13.94 -11.99 -27.66
CA SER A 2 12.61 -12.17 -28.29
C SER A 2 11.58 -11.14 -27.81
N ASP A 3 10.50 -10.92 -28.58
CA ASP A 3 9.47 -9.92 -28.23
C ASP A 3 8.72 -10.25 -26.94
N ARG A 4 8.49 -11.55 -26.68
CA ARG A 4 7.93 -12.00 -25.41
C ARG A 4 8.79 -11.56 -24.21
N ARG A 5 10.12 -11.60 -24.31
CA ARG A 5 10.99 -11.12 -23.21
C ARG A 5 10.90 -9.61 -23.03
N LYS A 6 10.76 -8.84 -24.12
CA LYS A 6 10.56 -7.37 -24.02
C LYS A 6 9.23 -7.03 -23.37
N GLN A 7 8.18 -7.78 -23.71
CA GLN A 7 6.86 -7.65 -23.09
C GLN A 7 6.94 -7.95 -21.59
N ASN A 8 7.57 -9.06 -21.20
CA ASN A 8 7.76 -9.40 -19.79
C ASN A 8 8.57 -8.33 -19.04
N ALA A 9 9.62 -7.76 -19.65
CA ALA A 9 10.37 -6.67 -19.03
C ALA A 9 9.51 -5.42 -18.81
N SER A 10 8.64 -5.06 -19.76
CA SER A 10 7.67 -3.96 -19.58
C SER A 10 6.63 -4.29 -18.50
N ALA A 11 6.08 -5.50 -18.54
CA ALA A 11 5.10 -5.99 -17.58
C ALA A 11 5.61 -5.94 -16.13
N LEU A 12 6.87 -6.35 -15.90
CA LEU A 12 7.53 -6.24 -14.59
C LEU A 12 7.70 -4.79 -14.14
N LEU A 13 7.99 -3.86 -15.05
CA LEU A 13 8.14 -2.44 -14.74
C LEU A 13 6.79 -1.81 -14.31
N ASP A 14 5.70 -2.20 -14.99
CA ASP A 14 4.36 -1.65 -14.78
C ASP A 14 3.54 -2.43 -13.74
N ASN A 15 4.14 -3.42 -13.07
CA ASN A 15 3.47 -4.34 -12.15
C ASN A 15 2.24 -5.04 -12.78
N HIS A 16 2.32 -5.28 -14.09
CA HIS A 16 1.26 -5.89 -14.88
C HIS A 16 1.55 -7.38 -15.06
N PHE A 17 1.10 -8.21 -14.13
CA PHE A 17 1.18 -9.66 -14.28
C PHE A 17 -0.11 -10.13 -14.93
N GLY A 18 0.02 -10.92 -16.00
CA GLY A 18 -1.16 -11.53 -16.62
C GLY A 18 -1.91 -12.37 -15.58
N ASP A 19 -3.24 -12.36 -15.65
CA ASP A 19 -4.13 -13.28 -14.93
C ASP A 19 -3.88 -14.71 -15.44
N SER A 20 -2.72 -15.26 -15.10
CA SER A 20 -2.38 -16.64 -15.35
C SER A 20 -3.09 -17.39 -14.23
N GLY A 21 -4.17 -18.07 -14.61
CA GLY A 21 -5.17 -18.67 -13.72
C GLY A 21 -4.59 -19.40 -12.51
N ALA A 22 -5.45 -19.58 -11.51
CA ALA A 22 -5.24 -19.98 -10.11
C ALA A 22 -4.21 -21.10 -9.77
N ASP A 23 -3.61 -21.75 -10.76
CA ASP A 23 -2.70 -22.88 -10.65
C ASP A 23 -1.25 -22.55 -11.04
N ALA A 24 -0.95 -21.35 -11.54
CA ALA A 24 0.42 -20.92 -11.84
C ALA A 24 1.11 -20.37 -10.58
N GLU A 25 2.14 -21.07 -10.10
CA GLU A 25 3.09 -20.54 -9.11
C GLU A 25 3.46 -19.09 -9.48
N ARG A 26 3.27 -18.16 -8.52
CA ARG A 26 3.34 -16.69 -8.67
C ARG A 26 4.07 -16.23 -9.95
N PRO A 27 3.36 -15.84 -11.02
CA PRO A 27 3.96 -15.54 -12.33
C PRO A 27 5.09 -14.51 -12.25
N PHE A 28 5.01 -13.58 -11.29
CA PHE A 28 6.06 -12.63 -10.95
C PHE A 28 7.43 -13.26 -10.70
N ASN A 29 7.54 -14.32 -9.88
CA ASN A 29 8.83 -14.88 -9.49
C ASN A 29 9.53 -15.56 -10.68
N ALA A 30 8.76 -16.25 -11.53
CA ALA A 30 9.29 -16.90 -12.72
C ALA A 30 9.74 -15.86 -13.76
N GLU A 31 8.93 -14.82 -13.98
CA GLU A 31 9.28 -13.73 -14.90
C GLU A 31 10.47 -12.91 -14.41
N LEU A 32 10.54 -12.63 -13.11
CA LEU A 32 11.67 -11.96 -12.48
C LEU A 32 12.95 -12.80 -12.60
N SER A 33 12.88 -14.11 -12.34
CA SER A 33 14.05 -15.00 -12.49
C SER A 33 14.54 -15.02 -13.94
N ALA A 34 13.62 -15.12 -14.91
CA ALA A 34 13.96 -15.05 -16.32
C ALA A 34 14.58 -13.70 -16.75
N LEU A 35 14.14 -12.59 -16.15
CA LEU A 35 14.76 -11.27 -16.34
C LEU A 35 16.18 -11.25 -15.74
N LEU A 36 16.34 -11.79 -14.53
CA LEU A 36 17.62 -11.79 -13.81
C LEU A 36 18.66 -12.69 -14.46
N ASP A 37 18.29 -13.75 -15.18
CA ASP A 37 19.23 -14.63 -15.87
C ASP A 37 19.73 -14.05 -17.22
N ASP A 38 18.98 -13.11 -17.83
CA ASP A 38 19.28 -12.56 -19.17
C ASP A 38 19.80 -11.12 -19.09
N GLU A 39 21.08 -10.92 -19.40
CA GLU A 39 21.72 -9.59 -19.44
C GLU A 39 21.04 -8.61 -20.41
N GLN A 40 20.61 -9.07 -21.59
CA GLN A 40 19.92 -8.19 -22.54
C GLN A 40 18.54 -7.78 -22.04
N ALA A 41 17.88 -8.66 -21.28
CA ALA A 41 16.60 -8.37 -20.67
C ALA A 41 16.75 -7.32 -19.56
N ARG A 42 17.76 -7.45 -18.68
CA ARG A 42 18.10 -6.43 -17.68
C ARG A 42 18.41 -5.08 -18.31
N ALA A 43 19.23 -5.03 -19.37
CA ALA A 43 19.56 -3.80 -20.07
C ALA A 43 18.34 -3.15 -20.77
N THR A 44 17.38 -3.97 -21.22
CA THR A 44 16.13 -3.46 -21.79
C THR A 44 15.22 -2.88 -20.71
N TRP A 45 15.10 -3.58 -19.57
CA TRP A 45 14.35 -3.09 -18.41
C TRP A 45 14.89 -1.76 -17.90
N GLN A 46 16.22 -1.63 -17.76
CA GLN A 46 16.87 -0.38 -17.36
C GLN A 46 16.56 0.78 -18.32
N ARG A 47 16.59 0.53 -19.64
CA ARG A 47 16.25 1.55 -20.64
C ARG A 47 14.79 1.99 -20.58
N TYR A 48 13.87 1.04 -20.39
CA TYR A 48 12.44 1.38 -20.25
C TYR A 48 12.18 2.20 -18.98
N ALA A 49 12.79 1.83 -17.86
CA ALA A 49 12.72 2.62 -16.63
C ALA A 49 13.26 4.05 -16.86
N LEU A 50 14.44 4.18 -17.49
CA LEU A 50 15.05 5.48 -17.81
C LEU A 50 14.14 6.35 -18.69
N VAL A 51 13.59 5.78 -19.76
CA VAL A 51 12.62 6.50 -20.63
C VAL A 51 11.45 7.00 -19.81
N GLY A 52 10.90 6.17 -18.91
CA GLY A 52 9.82 6.56 -18.02
C GLY A 52 10.19 7.74 -17.10
N HIS A 53 11.40 7.73 -16.53
CA HIS A 53 11.89 8.84 -15.70
C HIS A 53 12.09 10.13 -16.51
N VAL A 54 12.61 10.04 -17.74
CA VAL A 54 12.75 11.20 -18.63
C VAL A 54 11.37 11.77 -18.98
N MET A 55 10.40 10.92 -19.33
CA MET A 55 9.05 11.35 -19.69
C MET A 55 8.30 12.02 -18.54
N ARG A 56 8.56 11.62 -17.30
CA ARG A 56 7.98 12.25 -16.10
C ARG A 56 8.73 13.51 -15.64
N GLY A 57 9.87 13.82 -16.24
CA GLY A 57 10.72 14.94 -15.80
C GLY A 57 11.55 14.66 -14.54
N ASP A 58 11.64 13.39 -14.12
CA ASP A 58 12.39 12.97 -12.92
C ASP A 58 13.90 12.83 -13.19
N ALA A 59 14.32 12.77 -14.46
CA ALA A 59 15.71 12.53 -14.83
C ALA A 59 16.54 13.83 -14.84
N GLN A 60 17.52 13.93 -13.95
CA GLN A 60 18.51 15.01 -13.91
C GLN A 60 19.72 14.65 -14.80
N THR A 61 20.12 15.54 -15.72
CA THR A 61 21.21 15.29 -16.69
C THR A 61 22.59 15.04 -16.05
N ASN A 62 22.82 15.51 -14.82
CA ASN A 62 24.09 15.34 -14.10
C ASN A 62 24.07 14.22 -13.04
N GLN A 63 22.99 13.43 -12.96
CA GLN A 63 22.92 12.35 -12.00
C GLN A 63 23.65 11.11 -12.51
N GLN A 64 24.44 10.48 -11.63
CA GLN A 64 25.01 9.16 -11.92
C GLN A 64 23.84 8.17 -12.12
N LEU A 65 23.54 7.85 -13.39
CA LEU A 65 22.35 7.10 -13.79
C LEU A 65 22.36 5.64 -13.30
N ASP A 66 23.54 5.10 -12.99
CA ASP A 66 23.70 3.73 -12.52
C ASP A 66 24.43 3.67 -11.17
N ILE A 67 23.66 3.40 -10.12
CA ILE A 67 24.16 3.07 -8.76
C ILE A 67 24.03 1.57 -8.45
N SER A 68 23.46 0.79 -9.36
CA SER A 68 23.03 -0.58 -9.10
C SER A 68 24.21 -1.50 -8.73
N ALA A 69 25.34 -1.36 -9.43
CA ALA A 69 26.55 -2.14 -9.16
C ALA A 69 27.14 -1.85 -7.78
N ARG A 70 27.15 -0.57 -7.35
CA ARG A 70 27.63 -0.17 -6.02
C ARG A 70 26.74 -0.74 -4.92
N VAL A 71 25.42 -0.61 -5.10
CA VAL A 71 24.43 -1.16 -4.16
C VAL A 71 24.55 -2.69 -4.07
N ALA A 72 24.65 -3.39 -5.21
CA ALA A 72 24.81 -4.84 -5.24
C ALA A 72 26.09 -5.32 -4.54
N ALA A 73 27.20 -4.60 -4.73
CA ALA A 73 28.47 -4.91 -4.06
C ALA A 73 28.35 -4.73 -2.54
N GLN A 74 27.64 -3.69 -2.08
CA GLN A 74 27.46 -3.42 -0.66
C GLN A 74 26.50 -4.42 0.00
N ILE A 75 25.39 -4.78 -0.66
CA ILE A 75 24.46 -5.83 -0.19
C ILE A 75 25.19 -7.17 -0.07
N SER A 76 26.11 -7.50 -0.98
CA SER A 76 26.88 -8.74 -0.92
C SER A 76 27.81 -8.82 0.30
N GLN A 77 28.15 -7.67 0.90
CA GLN A 77 28.96 -7.58 2.13
C GLN A 77 28.10 -7.66 3.40
N GLU A 78 26.78 -7.54 3.29
CA GLU A 78 25.86 -7.65 4.42
C GLU A 78 25.59 -9.13 4.76
N SER A 79 25.77 -9.51 6.03
CA SER A 79 25.35 -10.82 6.50
C SER A 79 23.82 -10.89 6.49
N VAL A 80 23.24 -11.79 5.70
CA VAL A 80 21.79 -11.98 5.55
C VAL A 80 21.13 -12.31 6.90
N ILE A 81 20.69 -11.28 7.64
CA ILE A 81 19.90 -11.40 8.86
C ILE A 81 18.58 -10.67 8.64
N VAL A 82 17.76 -11.17 7.72
CA VAL A 82 16.33 -10.83 7.71
C VAL A 82 15.52 -12.06 7.32
N LYS A 83 15.53 -13.08 8.18
CA LYS A 83 14.32 -13.88 8.37
C LYS A 83 13.57 -13.19 9.51
N PRO A 84 12.38 -12.61 9.30
CA PRO A 84 11.48 -12.39 10.41
C PRO A 84 11.14 -13.79 10.94
N SER A 85 11.87 -14.27 11.95
CA SER A 85 11.50 -15.51 12.61
C SER A 85 10.21 -15.19 13.35
N VAL A 86 9.08 -15.54 12.74
CA VAL A 86 7.84 -15.68 13.47
C VAL A 86 8.05 -16.89 14.35
N GLN A 87 8.69 -16.69 15.51
CA GLN A 87 8.74 -17.68 16.56
C GLN A 87 7.28 -18.01 16.86
N GLN A 88 6.86 -19.23 16.52
CA GLN A 88 5.56 -19.76 16.89
C GLN A 88 5.55 -19.95 18.41
N GLY A 89 5.40 -18.85 19.15
CA GLY A 89 5.06 -18.90 20.56
C GLY A 89 3.68 -19.55 20.71
N GLY A 90 3.53 -20.37 21.75
CA GLY A 90 2.29 -21.08 22.08
C GLY A 90 1.08 -20.15 22.23
N ALA A 91 -0.09 -20.73 22.55
CA ALA A 91 -1.40 -20.07 22.48
C ALA A 91 -1.46 -18.64 23.07
N MET A 92 -0.68 -18.36 24.12
CA MET A 92 -0.58 -17.05 24.76
C MET A 92 0.12 -15.97 23.91
N ALA A 93 1.15 -16.32 23.11
CA ALA A 93 1.83 -15.39 22.22
C ALA A 93 0.97 -15.00 21.00
N ARG A 94 0.07 -15.89 20.57
CA ARG A 94 -0.90 -15.60 19.49
C ARG A 94 -1.95 -14.57 19.93
N ALA A 95 -2.35 -14.58 21.21
CA ALA A 95 -3.27 -13.58 21.76
C ALA A 95 -2.62 -12.18 21.83
N ALA A 96 -1.37 -12.09 22.29
CA ALA A 96 -0.61 -10.82 22.31
C ALA A 96 -0.31 -10.30 20.89
N SER A 97 0.00 -11.19 19.95
CA SER A 97 0.23 -10.84 18.54
C SER A 97 -0.99 -10.21 17.87
N ARG A 98 -2.22 -10.56 18.25
CA ARG A 98 -3.43 -9.94 17.68
C ARG A 98 -3.57 -8.45 18.04
N TRP A 99 -3.03 -8.02 19.18
CA TRP A 99 -3.06 -6.62 19.61
C TRP A 99 -1.89 -5.79 19.06
N LEU A 100 -0.73 -6.42 18.78
CA LEU A 100 0.45 -5.77 18.18
C LEU A 100 0.49 -5.83 16.64
N LYS A 101 -0.45 -6.51 15.99
CA LYS A 101 -0.55 -6.58 14.51
C LYS A 101 -0.55 -5.24 13.77
N PRO A 102 -1.06 -4.10 14.29
CA PRO A 102 -0.91 -2.83 13.58
C PRO A 102 0.47 -2.17 13.73
N ALA A 103 1.38 -2.71 14.55
CA ALA A 103 2.71 -2.10 14.80
C ALA A 103 3.82 -2.59 13.83
N GLY A 104 3.51 -3.52 12.91
CA GLY A 104 4.50 -4.11 12.00
C GLY A 104 5.14 -3.12 11.00
N SER A 105 4.56 -1.93 10.83
CA SER A 105 5.05 -0.88 9.92
C SER A 105 6.00 0.12 10.59
N ILE A 106 6.17 0.09 11.91
CA ILE A 106 6.93 1.12 12.64
C ILE A 106 8.42 1.07 12.33
N ALA A 107 9.01 -0.12 12.11
CA ALA A 107 10.45 -0.23 11.84
C ALA A 107 10.86 0.34 10.48
N ILE A 108 10.05 0.10 9.44
CA ILE A 108 10.29 0.65 8.09
C ILE A 108 10.05 2.17 8.12
N ALA A 109 8.96 2.62 8.74
CA ALA A 109 8.65 4.04 8.86
C ALA A 109 9.71 4.81 9.68
N ALA A 110 10.20 4.25 10.79
CA ALA A 110 11.25 4.87 11.60
C ALA A 110 12.57 4.99 10.82
N SER A 111 12.93 3.98 10.03
CA SER A 111 14.15 4.01 9.22
C SER A 111 14.08 5.09 8.12
N VAL A 112 12.95 5.18 7.42
CA VAL A 112 12.71 6.23 6.41
C VAL A 112 12.64 7.62 7.05
N ALA A 113 12.02 7.75 8.22
CA ALA A 113 11.93 9.01 8.95
C ALA A 113 13.30 9.54 9.41
N VAL A 114 14.19 8.66 9.90
CA VAL A 114 15.57 9.05 10.26
C VAL A 114 16.34 9.56 9.03
N VAL A 115 16.24 8.88 7.88
CA VAL A 115 16.87 9.34 6.63
C VAL A 115 16.30 10.69 6.17
N ALA A 116 14.98 10.88 6.24
CA ALA A 116 14.33 12.14 5.89
C ALA A 116 14.73 13.30 6.81
N VAL A 117 14.81 13.06 8.13
CA VAL A 117 15.27 14.06 9.11
C VAL A 117 16.74 14.44 8.90
N LEU A 118 17.61 13.47 8.59
CA LEU A 118 19.01 13.74 8.28
C LEU A 118 19.20 14.47 6.94
N SER A 119 18.31 14.24 5.97
CA SER A 119 18.34 14.90 4.66
C SER A 119 17.89 16.38 4.69
N VAL A 120 17.23 16.83 5.77
CA VAL A 120 16.73 18.21 5.91
C VAL A 120 17.82 19.20 6.37
N GLN A 121 18.99 18.72 6.81
CA GLN A 121 20.11 19.59 7.21
C GLN A 121 21.12 19.87 6.08
N GLN A 122 20.66 20.04 4.85
CA GLN A 122 21.44 20.81 3.89
C GLN A 122 20.94 22.26 3.93
N PRO A 123 21.67 23.19 4.58
CA PRO A 123 21.42 24.60 4.38
C PRO A 123 21.64 24.89 2.89
N VAL A 124 20.53 25.13 2.19
CA VAL A 124 20.55 25.77 0.87
C VAL A 124 21.34 27.05 1.05
N VAL A 125 22.49 27.12 0.39
CA VAL A 125 23.26 28.35 0.25
C VAL A 125 22.35 29.35 -0.45
N GLU A 126 21.86 30.33 0.32
CA GLU A 126 21.17 31.51 -0.18
C GLU A 126 22.03 32.14 -1.29
N THR A 127 21.57 32.00 -2.53
CA THR A 127 21.92 32.96 -3.57
C THR A 127 20.70 33.84 -3.72
N GLU A 128 20.81 35.05 -3.20
CA GLU A 128 19.83 36.12 -3.37
C GLU A 128 19.52 36.30 -4.86
N GLN A 129 18.25 36.14 -5.24
CA GLN A 129 17.64 37.01 -6.24
C GLN A 129 16.12 36.98 -6.12
N ALA A 130 15.58 38.18 -5.91
CA ALA A 130 14.20 38.50 -5.66
C ALA A 130 13.26 38.10 -6.82
N THR A 131 12.10 37.53 -6.48
CA THR A 131 10.77 38.09 -6.78
C THR A 131 9.66 37.19 -6.18
N PRO A 132 8.63 37.73 -5.51
CA PRO A 132 7.52 36.94 -5.00
C PRO A 132 6.40 36.86 -6.06
N SER A 133 6.19 35.69 -6.65
CA SER A 133 4.95 35.40 -7.39
C SER A 133 4.14 34.36 -6.62
N VAL A 134 3.06 34.85 -6.02
CA VAL A 134 2.02 34.11 -5.32
C VAL A 134 1.31 33.22 -6.35
N THR A 135 1.52 31.90 -6.29
CA THR A 135 0.76 30.96 -7.14
C THR A 135 -0.51 30.56 -6.40
N SER A 136 -1.60 31.24 -6.70
CA SER A 136 -2.96 30.85 -6.33
C SER A 136 -3.34 29.57 -7.10
N PRO A 137 -3.80 28.49 -6.46
CA PRO A 137 -4.29 27.31 -7.18
C PRO A 137 -5.67 27.61 -7.77
N ALA A 138 -5.72 28.08 -9.01
CA ALA A 138 -6.96 28.34 -9.73
C ALA A 138 -7.30 27.16 -10.65
N LEU A 139 -7.76 26.03 -10.07
CA LEU A 139 -8.51 25.01 -10.81
C LEU A 139 -9.63 24.47 -9.91
N ILE A 140 -10.69 25.27 -9.78
CA ILE A 140 -11.98 24.83 -9.25
C ILE A 140 -12.71 24.10 -10.38
N THR A 141 -12.60 22.77 -10.41
CA THR A 141 -13.44 21.93 -11.27
C THR A 141 -14.84 21.87 -10.67
N ASN A 142 -15.82 22.51 -11.32
CA ASN A 142 -17.23 22.38 -10.96
C ASN A 142 -17.75 21.05 -11.56
N PRO A 143 -18.05 20.01 -10.76
CA PRO A 143 -18.48 18.73 -11.29
C PRO A 143 -19.93 18.82 -11.76
N PHE A 144 -20.13 18.97 -13.08
CA PHE A 144 -21.44 18.72 -13.69
C PHE A 144 -21.67 17.21 -13.79
N GLY A 145 -22.20 16.63 -12.72
CA GLY A 145 -22.60 15.23 -12.67
C GLY A 145 -22.51 14.72 -11.25
N GLY A 146 -23.66 14.35 -10.65
CA GLY A 146 -23.82 13.95 -9.25
C GLY A 146 -23.10 12.65 -8.87
N ARG A 147 -21.78 12.63 -8.95
CA ARG A 147 -20.92 11.59 -8.40
C ARG A 147 -20.30 12.16 -7.13
N ASN A 148 -20.58 11.51 -6.00
CA ASN A 148 -20.08 11.90 -4.69
C ASN A 148 -18.56 12.10 -4.73
N PRO A 149 -18.05 13.27 -4.32
CA PRO A 149 -16.61 13.48 -4.24
C PRO A 149 -16.02 12.51 -3.23
N VAL A 150 -15.00 11.77 -3.66
CA VAL A 150 -14.11 11.05 -2.76
C VAL A 150 -13.41 12.10 -1.90
N SER A 151 -13.57 11.97 -0.58
CA SER A 151 -13.15 12.94 0.43
C SER A 151 -11.70 13.38 0.23
N TYR A 152 -11.50 14.55 -0.37
CA TYR A 152 -10.24 15.26 -0.34
C TYR A 152 -10.31 16.21 0.85
N ASN A 153 -9.56 15.89 1.90
CA ASN A 153 -9.48 16.71 3.11
C ASN A 153 -8.61 17.93 2.80
N THR A 154 -9.17 18.90 2.05
CA THR A 154 -8.57 20.22 1.96
C THR A 154 -8.81 20.92 3.28
N MET A 155 -7.74 21.41 3.90
CA MET A 155 -7.81 22.23 5.11
C MET A 155 -8.40 23.58 4.70
N VAL A 156 -9.72 23.64 4.58
CA VAL A 156 -10.45 24.90 4.37
C VAL A 156 -10.58 25.55 5.74
N GLU A 157 -9.91 26.69 5.86
CA GLU A 157 -10.16 27.80 6.79
C GLU A 157 -11.50 27.69 7.55
N THR A 158 -11.44 27.79 8.88
CA THR A 158 -12.55 27.78 9.83
C THR A 158 -13.70 28.71 9.41
N GLN A 159 -14.62 28.20 8.59
CA GLN A 159 -15.96 28.76 8.40
C GLN A 159 -16.91 27.93 9.24
N ALA A 160 -17.75 28.59 10.05
CA ALA A 160 -18.80 27.88 10.80
C ALA A 160 -19.67 27.12 9.78
N PRO A 161 -19.88 25.80 9.97
CA PRO A 161 -20.60 24.98 9.01
C PRO A 161 -22.00 25.55 8.79
N SER A 162 -22.43 25.64 7.53
CA SER A 162 -23.75 26.14 7.16
C SER A 162 -24.85 25.25 7.77
N GLU A 163 -26.00 25.83 8.12
CA GLU A 163 -27.12 25.07 8.69
C GLU A 163 -27.55 23.90 7.79
N ALA A 164 -27.43 24.08 6.47
CA ALA A 164 -27.68 23.03 5.48
C ALA A 164 -26.67 21.88 5.56
N GLU A 165 -25.39 22.17 5.83
CA GLU A 165 -24.34 21.15 5.98
C GLU A 165 -24.53 20.35 7.28
N ILE A 166 -24.92 21.04 8.36
CA ILE A 166 -25.25 20.39 9.65
C ILE A 166 -26.44 19.46 9.48
N ALA A 167 -27.47 19.86 8.73
CA ALA A 167 -28.62 19.01 8.45
C ALA A 167 -28.22 17.76 7.65
N GLN A 168 -27.36 17.90 6.64
CA GLN A 168 -26.85 16.76 5.86
C GLN A 168 -26.00 15.81 6.72
N GLN A 169 -25.13 16.36 7.57
CA GLN A 169 -24.31 15.56 8.48
C GLN A 169 -25.18 14.76 9.45
N ARG A 170 -26.27 15.35 9.97
CA ARG A 170 -27.23 14.65 10.82
C ARG A 170 -27.94 13.50 10.09
N GLN A 171 -28.33 13.70 8.83
CA GLN A 171 -28.94 12.64 8.03
C GLN A 171 -27.99 11.47 7.79
N LEU A 172 -26.73 11.76 7.47
CA LEU A 172 -25.69 10.75 7.27
C LEU A 172 -25.39 9.97 8.56
N LEU A 173 -25.36 10.67 9.70
CA LEU A 173 -25.14 10.04 11.00
C LEU A 173 -26.32 9.13 11.37
N GLN A 174 -27.56 9.55 11.10
CA GLN A 174 -28.75 8.72 11.32
C GLN A 174 -28.75 7.45 10.47
N SER A 175 -28.40 7.54 9.19
CA SER A 175 -28.34 6.35 8.32
C SER A 175 -27.24 5.40 8.74
N TYR A 176 -26.06 5.93 9.12
CA TYR A 176 -24.95 5.14 9.65
C TYR A 176 -25.33 4.40 10.94
N MET A 177 -26.00 5.06 11.88
CA MET A 177 -26.41 4.44 13.14
C MET A 177 -27.40 3.28 12.90
N LEU A 178 -28.35 3.46 11.99
CA LEU A 178 -29.35 2.44 11.67
C LEU A 178 -28.72 1.21 11.00
N ASP A 179 -27.79 1.44 10.08
CA ASP A 179 -27.05 0.35 9.43
C ASP A 179 -26.16 -0.41 10.43
N HIS A 180 -25.47 0.33 11.31
CA HIS A 180 -24.63 -0.29 12.34
C HIS A 180 -25.45 -1.17 13.30
N GLN A 181 -26.63 -0.71 13.73
CA GLN A 181 -27.52 -1.51 14.57
C GLN A 181 -27.97 -2.80 13.88
N ARG A 182 -28.27 -2.73 12.57
CA ARG A 182 -28.61 -3.91 11.79
C ARG A 182 -27.45 -4.89 11.72
N GLN A 183 -26.24 -4.40 11.51
CA GLN A 183 -25.05 -5.24 11.48
C GLN A 183 -24.81 -5.94 12.82
N LEU A 184 -25.02 -5.24 13.94
CA LEU A 184 -24.93 -5.84 15.27
C LEU A 184 -25.97 -6.95 15.46
N GLN A 185 -27.22 -6.74 15.04
CA GLN A 185 -28.26 -7.78 15.11
C GLN A 185 -27.91 -9.02 14.28
N LEU A 186 -27.41 -8.83 13.06
CA LEU A 186 -26.98 -9.94 12.19
C LEU A 186 -25.80 -10.70 12.81
N SER A 187 -24.84 -10.01 13.42
CA SER A 187 -23.71 -10.66 14.10
C SER A 187 -24.17 -11.49 15.30
N LEU A 188 -25.08 -10.97 16.13
CA LEU A 188 -25.63 -11.71 17.27
C LEU A 188 -26.47 -12.91 16.85
N GLN A 189 -27.17 -12.82 15.71
CA GLN A 189 -27.92 -13.95 15.16
C GLN A 189 -26.96 -15.03 14.62
N ALA A 190 -25.91 -14.65 13.91
CA ALA A 190 -24.88 -15.57 13.45
C ALA A 190 -24.20 -16.30 14.62
N ASP A 191 -23.91 -15.60 15.72
CA ASP A 191 -23.36 -16.20 16.93
C ASP A 191 -24.33 -17.20 17.58
N LYS A 192 -25.64 -16.91 17.59
CA LYS A 192 -26.67 -17.84 18.10
C LYS A 192 -26.82 -19.08 17.22
N GLU A 193 -26.76 -18.92 15.91
CA GLU A 193 -26.83 -20.03 14.95
C GLU A 193 -25.59 -20.94 15.09
N GLN A 194 -24.41 -20.37 15.31
CA GLN A 194 -23.19 -21.12 15.63
C GLN A 194 -23.31 -21.91 16.94
N GLN A 195 -23.84 -21.29 18.00
CA GLN A 195 -24.03 -21.98 19.29
C GLN A 195 -25.05 -23.13 19.21
N GLN A 196 -26.11 -22.99 18.41
CA GLN A 196 -27.10 -24.07 18.20
C GLN A 196 -26.54 -25.22 17.34
N GLN A 197 -25.65 -24.92 16.39
CA GLN A 197 -24.96 -25.95 15.62
C GLN A 197 -23.92 -26.70 16.46
N GLU A 198 -23.20 -26.01 17.35
CA GLU A 198 -22.27 -26.65 18.29
C GLU A 198 -23.03 -27.52 19.31
N SER A 199 -24.14 -27.05 19.88
CA SER A 199 -24.93 -27.84 20.84
C SER A 199 -25.58 -29.09 20.21
N SER A 200 -26.11 -28.98 18.99
CA SER A 200 -26.69 -30.12 18.27
C SER A 200 -25.64 -31.12 17.76
N THR A 201 -24.39 -30.68 17.56
CA THR A 201 -23.26 -31.58 17.23
C THR A 201 -22.79 -32.35 18.47
N VAL A 202 -22.78 -31.71 19.65
CA VAL A 202 -22.42 -32.36 20.92
C VAL A 202 -23.49 -33.35 21.37
N GLU A 203 -24.78 -33.05 21.17
CA GLU A 203 -25.89 -33.95 21.53
C GLU A 203 -25.88 -35.24 20.68
N LYS A 204 -25.63 -35.13 19.36
CA LYS A 204 -25.49 -36.29 18.46
C LYS A 204 -24.29 -37.18 18.74
N LEU A 205 -23.22 -36.63 19.33
CA LEU A 205 -22.04 -37.40 19.73
C LEU A 205 -22.28 -38.21 21.01
N ASN A 206 -23.23 -37.78 21.86
CA ASN A 206 -23.56 -38.47 23.11
C ASN A 206 -24.56 -39.62 22.90
N GLU A 207 -25.47 -39.53 21.92
CA GLU A 207 -26.39 -40.63 21.55
C GLU A 207 -25.72 -41.81 20.82
N GLN A 208 -24.48 -41.64 20.37
CA GLN A 208 -23.76 -42.66 19.60
C GLN A 208 -22.83 -43.55 20.46
N ASN A 209 -22.87 -43.37 21.79
CA ASN A 209 -22.00 -44.05 22.75
C ASN A 209 -22.78 -44.79 23.87
N ASP A 210 -24.08 -44.99 23.68
CA ASP A 210 -24.96 -45.91 24.44
C ASP A 210 -25.45 -47.06 23.52
#